data_AF-A0A8H7QJ52-F1
#
_entry.id   AF-A0A8H7QJ52-F1
#
_cell.length_a   1.000
_cell.length_b   1.000
_cell.length_c   1.000
_cell.angle_alpha   90.00
_cell.angle_beta   90.00
_cell.angle_gamma   90.00
#
_symmetry.space_group_name_H-M   'P 1'
#
loop_
_entity.id
_entity.type
_entity.pdbx_description
1 polymer ?
#
loop_
_entity_poly.entity_id
_entity_poly.type
_entity_poly.pdbx_seq_one_letter_code
_entity_poly.pdbx_strand_id
1 'polypeptide(L)'
;MTNTQLRDMYMRDHPSITRPHVDLHRLTMASFLQTKMPSTARNLWFRLIHNKISCKANISHILRLPDDLCIYCGLRETTAHMLFTCPANREIWLNYFSLVFSFTIFPTLNQVYEDVMALNLTEYRLLDSDLRISAFEAVTCVLTAIWCAKWRSHFENVGFSNQSVVDRAMINLRHLSSLNYCK
;
A
#
# COMPACT_ATOMS: atom_id res chain seq x y z
N MET A 1 -5.60 41.68 -1.60
CA MET A 1 -5.44 40.95 -0.33
C MET A 1 -4.10 41.36 0.26
N THR A 2 -4.07 41.94 1.46
CA THR A 2 -2.83 42.44 2.08
C THR A 2 -2.13 41.33 2.85
N ASN A 3 -0.81 41.40 3.02
CA ASN A 3 -0.02 40.41 3.79
C ASN A 3 -0.54 40.22 5.23
N THR A 4 -1.16 41.25 5.80
CA THR A 4 -1.80 41.21 7.12
C THR A 4 -3.02 40.29 7.13
N GLN A 5 -3.87 40.34 6.11
CA GLN A 5 -5.03 39.47 5.97
C GLN A 5 -4.64 37.99 5.82
N LEU A 6 -3.52 37.71 5.15
CA LEU A 6 -2.98 36.36 5.06
C LEU A 6 -2.49 35.85 6.42
N ARG A 7 -1.76 36.68 7.18
CA ARG A 7 -1.30 36.30 8.52
C ARG A 7 -2.45 36.00 9.47
N ASP A 8 -3.48 36.83 9.51
CA ASP A 8 -4.64 36.59 10.36
C ASP A 8 -5.38 35.30 9.98
N MET A 9 -5.36 34.92 8.70
CA MET A 9 -5.97 33.69 8.22
C MET A 9 -5.26 32.42 8.73
N TYR A 10 -3.92 32.47 8.87
CA TYR A 10 -3.06 31.38 9.37
C TYR A 10 -2.79 31.45 10.89
N MET A 11 -3.21 32.51 11.56
CA MET A 11 -3.07 32.69 13.02
C MET A 11 -4.36 32.34 13.78
N ARG A 12 -5.41 31.90 13.08
CA ARG A 12 -6.62 31.38 13.73
C ARG A 12 -6.25 30.24 14.68
N ASP A 13 -6.88 30.18 15.85
CA ASP A 13 -6.73 29.08 16.80
C ASP A 13 -6.98 27.76 16.07
N HIS A 14 -5.90 27.05 15.76
CA HIS A 14 -6.01 25.74 15.16
C HIS A 14 -6.55 24.85 16.27
N PRO A 15 -7.66 24.12 16.05
CA PRO A 15 -8.07 23.12 17.02
C PRO A 15 -6.87 22.24 17.30
N SER A 16 -6.56 22.07 18.59
CA SER A 16 -5.41 21.28 19.03
C SER A 16 -5.40 19.96 18.28
N ILE A 17 -4.28 19.66 17.61
CA ILE A 17 -4.13 18.44 16.83
C ILE A 17 -4.38 17.27 17.78
N THR A 18 -5.60 16.75 17.79
CA THR A 18 -5.95 15.53 18.49
C THR A 18 -5.19 14.44 17.78
N ARG A 19 -4.12 13.94 18.41
CA ARG A 19 -3.44 12.73 17.94
C ARG A 19 -4.49 11.63 17.95
N PRO A 20 -4.94 11.11 16.79
CA PRO A 20 -5.74 9.89 16.83
C PRO A 20 -4.88 8.86 17.55
N HIS A 21 -5.40 8.29 18.64
CA HIS A 21 -4.71 7.22 19.34
C HIS A 21 -4.57 6.07 18.35
N VAL A 22 -3.37 5.89 17.80
CA VAL A 22 -3.00 4.71 17.06
C VAL A 22 -2.24 3.88 18.07
N ASP A 23 -2.84 2.77 18.50
CA ASP A 23 -2.15 1.75 19.29
C ASP A 23 -1.06 1.13 18.41
N LEU A 24 0.06 1.82 18.36
CA LEU A 24 1.23 1.38 17.66
C LEU A 24 2.15 0.73 18.69
N HIS A 25 2.52 -0.52 18.45
CA HIS A 25 3.57 -1.12 19.24
C HIS A 25 4.84 -0.27 19.06
N ARG A 26 5.47 0.19 20.15
CA ARG A 26 6.70 1.02 20.09
C ARG A 26 7.80 0.38 19.21
N LEU A 27 7.80 -0.95 19.13
CA LEU A 27 8.70 -1.75 18.31
C LEU A 27 8.50 -1.50 16.80
N THR A 28 7.27 -1.33 16.32
CA THR A 28 7.00 -1.14 14.88
C THR A 28 7.51 0.20 14.34
N MET A 29 7.43 1.28 15.14
CA MET A 29 7.95 2.60 14.71
C MET A 29 9.48 2.62 14.70
N ALA A 30 10.12 2.05 15.73
CA ALA A 30 11.57 2.00 15.80
C ALA A 30 12.12 1.21 14.61
N SER A 31 11.53 0.04 14.31
CA SER A 31 11.84 -0.75 13.12
C SER A 31 11.65 0.07 11.84
N PHE A 32 10.50 0.73 11.66
CA PHE A 32 10.22 1.55 10.47
C PHE A 32 11.23 2.67 10.23
N LEU A 33 11.69 3.34 11.28
CA LEU A 33 12.69 4.40 11.16
C LEU A 33 14.06 3.84 10.76
N GLN A 34 14.42 2.66 11.27
CA GLN A 34 15.67 1.97 11.00
C GLN A 34 15.70 1.26 9.64
N THR A 35 14.55 0.81 9.13
CA THR A 35 14.45 0.16 7.81
C THR A 35 14.92 1.11 6.71
N LYS A 36 15.94 0.69 5.96
CA LYS A 36 16.39 1.39 4.75
C LYS A 36 15.35 1.19 3.64
N MET A 37 14.46 2.18 3.51
CA MET A 37 13.41 2.20 2.51
C MET A 37 13.49 3.47 1.66
N PRO A 38 13.42 3.36 0.31
CA PRO A 38 13.36 4.51 -0.58
C PRO A 38 12.17 5.43 -0.26
N SER A 39 12.34 6.73 -0.46
CA SER A 39 11.35 7.75 -0.09
C SER A 39 10.00 7.58 -0.79
N THR A 40 10.00 7.07 -2.02
CA THR A 40 8.82 6.78 -2.83
C THR A 40 7.90 5.75 -2.17
N ALA A 41 8.47 4.68 -1.60
CA ALA A 41 7.72 3.64 -0.91
C ALA A 41 7.29 4.08 0.51
N ARG A 42 8.11 4.90 1.18
CA ARG A 42 8.01 5.16 2.62
C ARG A 42 6.64 5.66 3.09
N ASN A 43 5.96 6.48 2.29
CA ASN A 43 4.62 6.99 2.63
C ASN A 43 3.54 5.90 2.64
N LEU A 44 3.57 4.99 1.65
CA LEU A 44 2.62 3.88 1.60
C LEU A 44 2.82 2.97 2.80
N TRP A 45 4.07 2.60 3.08
CA TRP A 45 4.43 1.73 4.19
C TRP A 45 4.10 2.33 5.55
N PHE A 46 4.33 3.63 5.73
CA PHE A 46 3.87 4.35 6.91
C PHE A 46 2.36 4.22 7.09
N ARG A 47 1.57 4.48 6.04
CA ARG A 47 0.11 4.31 6.13
C ARG A 47 -0.28 2.86 6.40
N LEU A 48 0.46 1.91 5.84
CA LEU A 48 0.19 0.48 5.99
C LEU A 48 0.35 0.03 7.44
N ILE A 49 1.51 0.26 8.06
CA ILE A 49 1.78 -0.15 9.46
C ILE A 49 0.91 0.57 10.48
N HIS A 50 0.36 1.74 10.13
CA HIS A 50 -0.58 2.49 10.96
C HIS A 50 -2.05 2.15 10.70
N ASN A 51 -2.34 1.18 9.83
CA ASN A 51 -3.69 0.86 9.37
C ASN A 51 -4.46 2.11 8.89
N LYS A 52 -3.79 2.95 8.10
CA LYS A 52 -4.31 4.19 7.49
C LYS A 52 -4.42 4.09 5.97
N ILE A 53 -4.39 2.88 5.42
CA ILE A 53 -4.77 2.67 4.02
C ILE A 53 -6.26 2.97 3.89
N SER A 54 -6.62 3.68 2.83
CA SER A 54 -8.02 3.93 2.48
C SER A 54 -8.65 2.63 1.98
N CYS A 55 -9.05 1.75 2.89
CA CYS A 55 -9.95 0.61 2.63
C CYS A 55 -11.36 0.97 3.12
N LYS A 56 -12.40 0.25 2.70
CA LYS A 56 -13.77 0.59 3.12
C LYS A 56 -13.94 0.66 4.64
N ALA A 57 -13.37 -0.27 5.42
CA ALA A 57 -13.47 -0.24 6.89
C ALA A 57 -12.93 1.06 7.52
N ASN A 58 -11.93 1.69 6.89
CA ASN A 58 -11.31 2.91 7.39
C ASN A 58 -12.01 4.19 6.91
N ILE A 59 -12.74 4.15 5.79
CA ILE A 59 -13.28 5.36 5.16
C ILE A 59 -14.81 5.36 5.00
N SER A 60 -15.50 4.26 5.31
CA SER A 60 -16.96 4.15 5.17
C SER A 60 -17.70 5.28 5.89
N HIS A 61 -17.27 5.61 7.11
CA HIS A 61 -17.84 6.72 7.90
C HIS A 61 -17.48 8.11 7.36
N ILE A 62 -16.33 8.25 6.67
CA ILE A 62 -15.86 9.54 6.12
C ILE A 62 -16.60 9.84 4.81
N LEU A 63 -16.67 8.85 3.92
CA LEU A 63 -17.27 8.96 2.59
C LEU A 63 -18.75 8.57 2.55
N ARG A 64 -19.33 8.17 3.68
CA ARG A 64 -20.72 7.69 3.80
C ARG A 64 -21.02 6.54 2.83
N LEU A 65 -20.11 5.58 2.76
CA LEU A 65 -20.31 4.36 1.96
C LEU A 65 -21.46 3.53 2.55
N PRO A 66 -22.21 2.79 1.72
CA PRO A 66 -23.36 2.01 2.18
C PRO A 66 -22.97 0.90 3.16
N ASP A 67 -21.77 0.33 3.00
CA ASP A 67 -21.24 -0.75 3.82
C ASP A 67 -19.70 -0.68 3.88
N ASP A 68 -19.12 -1.53 4.73
CA ASP A 68 -17.68 -1.78 4.77
C ASP A 68 -17.28 -3.17 4.25
N LEU A 69 -18.11 -3.76 3.38
CA LEU A 69 -17.95 -5.12 2.86
C LEU A 69 -17.22 -5.13 1.52
N CYS A 70 -16.39 -6.15 1.32
CA CYS A 70 -15.71 -6.42 0.06
C CYS A 70 -16.72 -6.89 -0.99
N ILE A 71 -16.77 -6.22 -2.14
CA ILE A 71 -17.71 -6.57 -3.22
C ILE A 71 -17.44 -7.95 -3.85
N TYR A 72 -16.23 -8.50 -3.67
CA TYR A 72 -15.83 -9.75 -4.30
C TYR A 72 -16.12 -10.99 -3.45
N CYS A 73 -16.17 -10.86 -2.12
CA CYS A 73 -16.35 -12.01 -1.23
C CYS A 73 -17.26 -11.75 -0.02
N GLY A 74 -17.83 -10.54 0.12
CA GLY A 74 -18.79 -10.19 1.18
C GLY A 74 -18.21 -10.04 2.59
N LEU A 75 -16.92 -10.30 2.80
CA LEU A 75 -16.26 -10.10 4.09
C LEU A 75 -15.95 -8.63 4.34
N ARG A 76 -15.81 -8.24 5.62
CA ARG A 76 -15.40 -6.88 6.00
C ARG A 76 -14.05 -6.52 5.37
N GLU A 77 -14.02 -5.41 4.62
CA GLU A 77 -12.83 -4.97 3.88
C GLU A 77 -11.89 -4.11 4.77
N THR A 78 -11.10 -4.82 5.58
CA THR A 78 -9.95 -4.26 6.30
C THR A 78 -8.76 -4.00 5.34
N THR A 79 -7.73 -3.30 5.81
CA THR A 79 -6.49 -3.10 5.02
C THR A 79 -5.86 -4.42 4.59
N ALA A 80 -5.76 -5.38 5.52
CA ALA A 80 -5.24 -6.71 5.25
C ALA A 80 -6.08 -7.44 4.19
N HIS A 81 -7.42 -7.35 4.31
CA HIS A 81 -8.32 -7.97 3.35
C HIS A 81 -8.22 -7.32 1.97
N MET A 82 -8.29 -5.99 1.90
CA MET A 82 -8.24 -5.24 0.66
C MET A 82 -6.98 -5.55 -0.16
N LEU A 83 -5.82 -5.62 0.49
CA LEU A 83 -4.52 -5.69 -0.18
C LEU A 83 -3.96 -7.11 -0.29
N PHE A 84 -4.26 -8.01 0.65
CA PHE A 84 -3.61 -9.32 0.75
C PHE A 84 -4.61 -10.46 0.73
N THR A 85 -5.47 -10.56 1.74
CA THR A 85 -6.17 -11.81 2.06
C THR A 85 -7.48 -12.03 1.30
N CYS A 86 -7.95 -11.03 0.54
CA CYS A 86 -9.10 -11.22 -0.34
C CYS A 86 -8.82 -12.29 -1.40
N PRO A 87 -9.69 -13.30 -1.59
CA PRO A 87 -9.52 -14.34 -2.60
C PRO A 87 -9.31 -13.80 -4.02
N ALA A 88 -9.93 -12.66 -4.35
CA ALA A 88 -9.77 -11.99 -5.65
C ALA A 88 -8.33 -11.55 -5.93
N ASN A 89 -7.51 -11.33 -4.89
CA ASN A 89 -6.12 -10.92 -5.05
C ASN A 89 -5.16 -12.10 -5.27
N ARG A 90 -5.61 -13.35 -5.12
CA ARG A 90 -4.73 -14.52 -5.10
C ARG A 90 -3.90 -14.66 -6.36
N GLU A 91 -4.55 -14.58 -7.53
CA GLU A 91 -3.84 -14.69 -8.82
C GLU A 91 -2.94 -13.48 -9.09
N ILE A 92 -3.32 -12.29 -8.60
CA ILE A 92 -2.49 -11.08 -8.73
C ILE A 92 -1.17 -11.29 -8.02
N TRP A 93 -1.21 -11.73 -6.76
CA TRP A 93 0.00 -11.99 -5.98
C TRP A 93 0.82 -13.11 -6.57
N LEU A 94 0.20 -14.24 -6.94
CA LEU A 94 0.89 -15.37 -7.57
C LEU A 94 1.64 -14.94 -8.84
N ASN A 95 0.92 -14.34 -9.80
CA ASN A 95 1.48 -13.96 -11.08
C ASN A 95 2.56 -12.89 -10.93
N TYR A 96 2.31 -11.85 -10.12
CA TYR A 96 3.29 -10.79 -9.90
C TYR A 96 4.55 -11.33 -9.22
N PHE A 97 4.41 -12.18 -8.19
CA PHE A 97 5.57 -12.73 -7.49
C PHE A 97 6.38 -13.67 -8.37
N SER A 98 5.73 -14.52 -9.18
CA SER A 98 6.42 -15.37 -10.14
C SER A 98 7.22 -14.59 -11.19
N LEU A 99 6.84 -13.34 -11.47
CA LEU A 99 7.55 -12.47 -12.41
C LEU A 99 8.68 -11.66 -11.76
N VAL A 100 8.59 -11.38 -10.46
CA VAL A 100 9.46 -10.39 -9.79
C VAL A 100 10.43 -11.02 -8.80
N PHE A 101 10.04 -12.09 -8.11
CA PHE A 101 10.78 -12.64 -6.98
C PHE A 101 11.12 -14.12 -7.19
N SER A 102 12.30 -14.49 -6.69
CA SER A 102 12.77 -15.87 -6.64
C SER A 102 12.38 -16.47 -5.31
N PHE A 103 11.56 -17.53 -5.35
CA PHE A 103 11.14 -18.27 -4.17
C PHE A 103 11.42 -19.76 -4.32
N THR A 104 11.94 -20.37 -3.25
CA THR A 104 12.02 -21.84 -3.15
C THR A 104 10.64 -22.44 -2.85
N ILE A 105 9.85 -21.75 -2.02
CA ILE A 105 8.46 -22.10 -1.68
C ILE A 105 7.66 -20.81 -1.71
N PHE A 106 6.53 -20.82 -2.43
CA PHE A 106 5.68 -19.63 -2.54
C PHE A 106 5.03 -19.32 -1.17
N PRO A 107 5.21 -18.11 -0.62
CA PRO A 107 4.61 -17.74 0.66
C PRO A 107 3.08 -17.63 0.55
N THR A 108 2.36 -18.07 1.59
CA THR A 108 0.91 -17.83 1.65
C THR A 108 0.63 -16.33 1.74
N LEU A 109 -0.54 -15.86 1.29
CA LEU A 109 -0.86 -14.41 1.37
C LEU A 109 -0.90 -13.88 2.81
N ASN A 110 -1.23 -14.74 3.77
CA ASN A 110 -1.12 -14.41 5.18
C ASN A 110 0.35 -14.22 5.58
N GLN A 111 1.26 -15.11 5.13
CA GLN A 111 2.69 -14.94 5.38
C GLN A 111 3.23 -13.65 4.75
N VAL A 112 2.83 -13.35 3.50
CA VAL A 112 3.21 -12.09 2.84
C VAL A 112 2.72 -10.88 3.64
N TYR A 113 1.50 -10.92 4.16
CA TYR A 113 0.98 -9.87 5.03
C TYR A 113 1.81 -9.72 6.31
N GLU A 114 2.10 -10.81 7.01
CA GLU A 114 2.90 -10.81 8.25
C GLU A 114 4.32 -10.27 8.00
N ASP A 115 4.98 -10.72 6.94
CA ASP A 115 6.33 -10.26 6.55
C ASP A 115 6.34 -8.76 6.26
N VAL A 116 5.33 -8.28 5.53
CA VAL A 116 5.17 -6.85 5.21
C VAL A 116 4.87 -6.04 6.48
N MET A 117 4.02 -6.52 7.39
CA MET A 117 3.74 -5.84 8.66
C MET A 117 4.96 -5.81 9.59
N ALA A 118 5.78 -6.86 9.55
CA ALA A 118 7.03 -6.96 10.28
C ALA A 118 8.19 -6.16 9.65
N LEU A 119 7.98 -5.56 8.47
CA LEU A 119 9.02 -4.90 7.67
C LEU A 119 10.20 -5.83 7.35
N ASN A 120 9.93 -7.14 7.22
CA ASN A 120 10.94 -8.16 7.00
C ASN A 120 10.80 -8.77 5.60
N LEU A 121 11.54 -8.22 4.64
CA LEU A 121 11.57 -8.69 3.25
C LEU A 121 12.91 -9.30 2.85
N THR A 122 13.71 -9.83 3.79
CA THR A 122 15.07 -10.34 3.48
C THR A 122 15.06 -11.53 2.52
N GLU A 123 14.02 -12.36 2.59
CA GLU A 123 13.88 -13.55 1.74
C GLU A 123 13.27 -13.23 0.36
N TYR A 124 12.84 -11.98 0.13
CA TYR A 124 12.20 -11.54 -1.12
C TYR A 124 13.27 -11.10 -2.13
N ARG A 125 13.96 -12.08 -2.71
CA ARG A 125 15.04 -11.85 -3.67
C ARG A 125 14.48 -11.58 -5.06
N LEU A 126 14.90 -10.50 -5.71
CA LEU A 126 14.47 -10.20 -7.07
C LEU A 126 15.02 -11.23 -8.07
N LEU A 127 14.23 -11.60 -9.07
CA LEU A 127 14.64 -12.51 -10.15
C LEU A 127 15.62 -11.83 -11.11
N ASP A 128 15.29 -10.62 -11.51
CA ASP A 128 16.07 -9.84 -12.46
C ASP A 128 17.05 -8.93 -11.70
N SER A 129 18.34 -9.25 -11.81
CA SER A 129 19.42 -8.50 -11.18
C SER A 129 19.63 -7.11 -11.77
N ASP A 130 19.14 -6.85 -12.98
CA ASP A 130 19.29 -5.56 -13.65
C ASP A 130 18.29 -4.54 -13.10
N LEU A 131 17.17 -4.98 -12.51
CA LEU A 131 16.22 -4.07 -11.87
C LEU A 131 16.87 -3.32 -10.69
N ARG A 132 16.97 -1.99 -10.81
CA ARG A 132 17.47 -1.09 -9.76
C ARG A 132 16.35 -0.72 -8.79
N ILE A 133 15.79 -1.73 -8.13
CA ILE A 133 14.66 -1.57 -7.22
C ILE A 133 14.86 -2.42 -5.97
N SER A 134 14.31 -1.99 -4.84
CA SER A 134 14.27 -2.76 -3.60
C SER A 134 13.03 -3.67 -3.51
N ALA A 135 13.08 -4.72 -2.70
CA ALA A 135 11.89 -5.55 -2.41
C ALA A 135 10.72 -4.71 -1.87
N PHE A 136 11.01 -3.69 -1.06
CA PHE A 136 10.02 -2.74 -0.55
C PHE A 136 9.31 -1.98 -1.66
N GLU A 137 10.05 -1.46 -2.65
CA GLU A 137 9.47 -0.78 -3.81
C GLU A 137 8.71 -1.75 -4.72
N ALA A 138 9.23 -2.96 -4.94
CA ALA A 138 8.54 -3.99 -5.71
C ALA A 138 7.18 -4.38 -5.07
N VAL A 139 7.14 -4.56 -3.75
CA VAL A 139 5.87 -4.76 -3.02
C VAL A 139 4.97 -3.51 -3.10
N THR A 140 5.55 -2.31 -3.01
CA THR A 140 4.81 -1.04 -3.15
C THR A 140 4.07 -0.97 -4.49
N CYS A 141 4.67 -1.42 -5.58
CA CYS A 141 4.07 -1.41 -6.91
C CYS A 141 2.77 -2.23 -6.98
N VAL A 142 2.78 -3.46 -6.45
CA VAL A 142 1.59 -4.33 -6.46
C VAL A 142 0.53 -3.86 -5.49
N LEU A 143 0.90 -3.41 -4.29
CA LEU A 143 -0.05 -2.84 -3.33
C LEU A 143 -0.78 -1.61 -3.92
N THR A 144 -0.03 -0.73 -4.57
CA THR A 144 -0.57 0.46 -5.22
C THR A 144 -1.50 0.07 -6.37
N ALA A 145 -1.12 -0.92 -7.19
CA ALA A 145 -1.94 -1.38 -8.30
C ALA A 145 -3.27 -2.00 -7.82
N ILE A 146 -3.25 -2.86 -6.79
CA ILE A 146 -4.45 -3.44 -6.19
C ILE A 146 -5.36 -2.35 -5.63
N TRP A 147 -4.79 -1.42 -4.84
CA TRP A 147 -5.54 -0.32 -4.24
C TRP A 147 -6.24 0.54 -5.30
N CYS A 148 -5.50 0.96 -6.33
CA CYS A 148 -6.05 1.75 -7.43
C CYS A 148 -7.17 0.99 -8.15
N ALA A 149 -6.96 -0.29 -8.49
CA ALA A 149 -7.94 -1.08 -9.21
C ALA A 149 -9.24 -1.25 -8.43
N LYS A 150 -9.16 -1.50 -7.11
CA LYS A 150 -10.35 -1.60 -6.26
C LYS A 150 -11.14 -0.30 -6.20
N TRP A 151 -10.47 0.84 -6.04
CA TRP A 151 -11.19 2.12 -5.98
C TRP A 151 -11.75 2.57 -7.31
N ARG A 152 -11.05 2.30 -8.42
CA ARG A 152 -11.61 2.54 -9.76
C ARG A 152 -12.80 1.64 -10.03
N SER A 153 -12.77 0.39 -9.57
CA SER A 153 -13.93 -0.49 -9.66
C SER A 153 -15.11 0.03 -8.85
N HIS A 154 -14.86 0.53 -7.64
CA HIS A 154 -15.93 1.05 -6.77
C HIS A 154 -16.53 2.39 -7.24
N PHE A 155 -15.71 3.37 -7.63
CA PHE A 155 -16.18 4.72 -7.96
C PHE A 155 -16.39 4.96 -9.46
N GLU A 156 -15.60 4.32 -10.32
CA GLU A 156 -15.65 4.54 -11.78
C GLU A 156 -16.34 3.39 -12.52
N ASN A 157 -16.79 2.35 -11.78
CA ASN A 157 -17.38 1.12 -12.34
C ASN A 157 -16.48 0.45 -13.40
N VAL A 158 -15.17 0.58 -13.25
CA VAL A 158 -14.18 -0.07 -14.13
C VAL A 158 -14.05 -1.53 -13.71
N GLY A 159 -14.11 -2.46 -14.69
CA GLY A 159 -13.96 -3.88 -14.42
C GLY A 159 -12.64 -4.22 -13.71
N PHE A 160 -12.72 -5.08 -12.69
CA PHE A 160 -11.54 -5.56 -11.97
C PHE A 160 -10.95 -6.78 -12.69
N SER A 161 -9.73 -6.64 -13.21
CA SER A 161 -9.02 -7.70 -13.95
C SER A 161 -7.65 -7.97 -13.33
N ASN A 162 -7.41 -9.22 -12.94
CA ASN A 162 -6.15 -9.64 -12.31
C ASN A 162 -4.96 -9.31 -13.21
N GLN A 163 -5.08 -9.57 -14.52
CA GLN A 163 -4.02 -9.28 -15.49
C GLN A 163 -3.73 -7.78 -15.56
N SER A 164 -4.76 -6.94 -15.64
CA SER A 164 -4.57 -5.48 -15.70
C SER A 164 -3.91 -4.92 -14.44
N VAL A 165 -4.16 -5.52 -13.28
CA VAL A 165 -3.47 -5.16 -12.02
C VAL A 165 -1.99 -5.54 -12.08
N VAL A 166 -1.68 -6.77 -12.51
CA VAL A 166 -0.29 -7.26 -12.65
C VAL A 166 0.47 -6.40 -13.65
N ASP A 167 -0.11 -6.10 -14.81
CA ASP A 167 0.51 -5.26 -15.84
C ASP A 167 0.81 -3.86 -15.29
N ARG A 168 -0.14 -3.27 -14.55
CA ARG A 168 0.06 -1.97 -13.91
C ARG A 168 1.18 -2.01 -12.88
N ALA A 169 1.26 -3.07 -12.07
CA ALA A 169 2.33 -3.25 -11.10
C ALA A 169 3.70 -3.37 -11.79
N MET A 170 3.79 -4.12 -12.90
CA MET A 170 5.02 -4.26 -13.69
C MET A 170 5.44 -2.95 -14.36
N ILE A 171 4.49 -2.15 -14.87
CA ILE A 171 4.76 -0.80 -15.41
C ILE A 171 5.34 0.09 -14.32
N ASN A 172 4.71 0.13 -13.14
CA ASN A 172 5.19 0.92 -12.01
C ASN A 172 6.59 0.49 -11.57
N LEU A 173 6.85 -0.82 -11.53
CA LEU A 173 8.15 -1.40 -11.18
C LEU A 173 9.25 -0.99 -12.17
N ARG A 174 8.99 -1.11 -13.48
CA ARG A 174 9.96 -0.72 -14.52
C ARG A 174 10.23 0.79 -14.49
N HIS A 175 9.19 1.59 -14.27
CA HIS A 175 9.32 3.04 -14.13
C HIS A 175 10.14 3.42 -12.89
N LEU A 176 9.90 2.81 -11.73
CA LEU A 176 10.70 3.06 -10.53
C LEU A 176 12.15 2.62 -10.72
N SER A 177 12.38 1.46 -11.34
CA SER A 177 13.72 1.00 -11.71
C SER A 177 14.42 2.05 -12.58
N SER A 178 13.77 2.57 -13.64
CA SER A 178 14.36 3.59 -14.52
C SER A 178 14.68 4.90 -13.79
N LEU A 179 13.83 5.34 -12.85
CA LEU A 179 14.10 6.53 -12.04
C LEU A 179 15.31 6.34 -11.10
N ASN A 180 15.56 5.12 -10.65
CA ASN A 180 16.70 4.80 -9.80
C ASN A 180 18.02 4.65 -10.59
N TYR A 181 17.97 4.42 -11.92
CA TYR A 181 19.16 4.54 -12.78
C TYR A 181 19.66 5.98 -12.92
N CYS A 182 18.80 6.97 -12.72
CA CYS A 182 19.14 8.39 -12.87
C CYS A 182 19.67 9.05 -11.57
N LYS A 183 19.83 8.28 -10.49
CA LYS A 183 20.36 8.74 -9.20
C LYS A 183 21.76 8.21 -9.00
#